data_AF-A0AAP9NIE0-F1
#
_entry.id   AF-A0AAP9NIE0-F1
#
_cell.length_a   1.000
_cell.length_b   1.000
_cell.length_c   1.000
_cell.angle_alpha   90.00
_cell.angle_beta   90.00
_cell.angle_gamma   90.00
#
_symmetry.space_group_name_H-M   'P 1'
#
loop_
_entity.id
_entity.type
_entity.pdbx_description
1 polymer ?
#
loop_
_entity_poly.entity_id
_entity_poly.type
_entity_poly.pdbx_seq_one_letter_code
_entity_poly.pdbx_strand_id
1 'polypeptide(L)'
;METIITQDRITLKHLKVADFASEETLCFTATVLFDGVAIADARNDGHGGSTFIRALGGQAARLAEAEAFARSLPPDMLKGGISGEDDDPLVIDITLDYLVDHLAEAQHAERKLRTAYTRDIANKVLFIRDGKLLFLKGIKLKAIADRAGYFAALRARQETPIVILAELPPDEAFALWKQHVLGGESS
;
A
#
# COMPACT_ATOMS: atom_id res chain seq x y z
N MET A 1 4.33 -8.19 8.97
CA MET A 1 3.87 -8.82 7.72
C MET A 1 2.36 -8.70 7.74
N GLU A 2 1.83 -7.76 6.97
CA GLU A 2 0.40 -7.48 6.88
C GLU A 2 -0.29 -8.62 6.14
N THR A 3 -1.22 -9.30 6.79
CA THR A 3 -2.13 -10.21 6.11
C THR A 3 -3.07 -9.35 5.29
N ILE A 4 -2.85 -9.30 3.97
CA ILE A 4 -3.75 -8.57 3.08
C ILE A 4 -5.02 -9.41 2.92
N ILE A 5 -6.12 -8.97 3.51
CA ILE A 5 -7.45 -9.54 3.26
C ILE A 5 -7.76 -9.35 1.77
N THR A 6 -7.68 -10.44 1.00
CA THR A 6 -7.77 -10.39 -0.45
C THR A 6 -9.23 -10.40 -0.91
N GLN A 7 -9.73 -9.23 -1.34
CA GLN A 7 -11.05 -9.05 -1.93
C GLN A 7 -11.09 -7.72 -2.72
N ASP A 8 -12.01 -7.57 -3.67
CA ASP A 8 -12.14 -6.39 -4.54
C ASP A 8 -13.53 -5.74 -4.55
N ARG A 9 -14.51 -6.36 -3.88
CA ARG A 9 -15.90 -5.88 -3.84
C ARG A 9 -16.06 -4.67 -2.94
N ILE A 10 -15.36 -4.64 -1.81
CA ILE A 10 -15.32 -3.51 -0.88
C ILE A 10 -14.06 -2.71 -1.15
N THR A 11 -14.22 -1.44 -1.50
CA THR A 11 -13.09 -0.53 -1.77
C THR A 11 -13.32 0.83 -1.14
N LEU A 12 -12.25 1.61 -0.99
CA LEU A 12 -12.29 2.96 -0.45
C LEU A 12 -11.96 3.99 -1.54
N LYS A 13 -12.76 5.05 -1.59
CA LYS A 13 -12.42 6.28 -2.32
C LYS A 13 -12.39 7.47 -1.40
N HIS A 14 -11.76 8.54 -1.87
CA HIS A 14 -11.63 9.81 -1.14
C HIS A 14 -11.02 9.66 0.26
N LEU A 15 -10.19 8.62 0.49
CA LEU A 15 -9.48 8.45 1.75
C LEU A 15 -8.67 9.71 2.05
N LYS A 16 -8.89 10.30 3.23
CA LYS A 16 -8.12 11.40 3.80
C LYS A 16 -7.59 10.93 5.15
N VAL A 17 -6.29 11.11 5.37
CA VAL A 17 -5.60 10.65 6.57
C VAL A 17 -5.00 11.84 7.30
N ALA A 18 -5.12 11.85 8.62
CA ALA A 18 -4.45 12.78 9.51
C ALA A 18 -3.42 12.03 10.35
N ASP A 19 -2.22 11.82 9.78
CA ASP A 19 -1.12 11.09 10.45
C ASP A 19 -0.81 11.68 11.85
N PHE A 20 -0.87 13.01 11.98
CA PHE A 20 -0.57 13.71 13.24
C PHE A 20 -1.59 13.46 14.36
N ALA A 21 -2.77 12.93 14.03
CA ALA A 21 -3.85 12.61 14.95
C ALA A 21 -4.06 11.09 15.10
N SER A 22 -3.17 10.27 14.55
CA SER A 22 -3.20 8.82 14.71
C SER A 22 -2.36 8.43 15.92
N GLU A 23 -3.00 7.91 16.97
CA GLU A 23 -2.35 7.51 18.23
C GLU A 23 -2.22 5.99 18.32
N GLU A 24 -3.34 5.28 18.23
CA GLU A 24 -3.39 3.81 18.24
C GLU A 24 -3.86 3.25 16.90
N THR A 25 -4.85 3.89 16.29
CA THR A 25 -5.40 3.53 14.97
C THR A 25 -5.17 4.65 13.98
N LEU A 26 -5.32 4.36 12.69
CA LEU A 26 -5.26 5.39 11.66
C LEU A 26 -6.40 6.41 11.86
N CYS A 27 -6.08 7.70 11.95
CA CYS A 27 -7.09 8.76 11.93
C CYS A 27 -7.44 9.09 10.47
N PHE A 28 -8.65 8.76 10.04
CA PHE A 28 -9.06 8.93 8.64
C PHE A 28 -10.57 9.17 8.43
N THR A 29 -10.88 9.61 7.21
CA THR A 29 -12.22 9.57 6.64
C THR A 29 -12.16 8.98 5.23
N ALA A 30 -13.17 8.23 4.82
CA ALA A 30 -13.27 7.64 3.48
C ALA A 30 -14.74 7.43 3.08
N THR A 31 -14.97 7.20 1.79
CA THR A 31 -16.25 6.68 1.28
C THR A 31 -16.06 5.20 0.94
N VAL A 32 -16.89 4.35 1.54
CA VAL A 32 -16.94 2.89 1.29
C VAL A 32 -17.76 2.62 0.03
N LEU A 33 -17.20 1.82 -0.87
CA LEU A 33 -17.89 1.30 -2.04
C LEU A 33 -18.13 -0.19 -1.86
N PHE A 34 -19.27 -0.66 -2.35
CA PHE A 34 -19.56 -2.08 -2.53
C PHE A 34 -19.95 -2.32 -3.99
N ASP A 35 -19.24 -3.23 -4.66
CA ASP A 35 -19.33 -3.49 -6.10
C ASP A 35 -19.25 -2.20 -6.94
N GLY A 36 -18.32 -1.32 -6.56
CA GLY A 36 -18.10 -0.03 -7.23
C GLY A 36 -19.13 1.07 -6.91
N VAL A 37 -20.16 0.79 -6.10
CA VAL A 37 -21.17 1.80 -5.72
C VAL A 37 -20.91 2.33 -4.33
N ALA A 38 -20.93 3.66 -4.16
CA ALA A 38 -20.77 4.30 -2.85
C ALA A 38 -21.97 3.99 -1.94
N ILE A 39 -21.69 3.39 -0.78
CA ILE A 39 -22.73 2.91 0.16
C ILE A 39 -22.66 3.58 1.53
N ALA A 40 -21.48 4.00 1.99
CA ALA A 40 -21.31 4.55 3.33
C ALA A 40 -20.13 5.53 3.42
N ASP A 41 -20.18 6.39 4.43
CA ASP A 41 -19.03 7.13 4.91
C ASP A 41 -18.39 6.36 6.08
N ALA A 42 -17.06 6.30 6.10
CA ALA A 42 -16.27 5.68 7.16
C ALA A 42 -15.36 6.73 7.81
N ARG A 43 -15.20 6.63 9.13
CA ARG A 43 -14.26 7.45 9.89
C ARG A 43 -13.68 6.71 11.09
N ASN A 44 -12.44 7.01 11.40
CA ASN A 44 -11.77 6.61 12.64
C ASN A 44 -11.02 7.84 13.17
N ASP A 45 -11.15 8.10 14.47
CA ASP A 45 -10.59 9.31 15.10
C ASP A 45 -9.12 9.10 15.52
N GLY A 46 -8.61 7.86 15.50
CA GLY A 46 -7.20 7.53 15.72
C GLY A 46 -6.81 7.13 17.14
N HIS A 47 -7.76 7.14 18.08
CA HIS A 47 -7.54 6.82 19.51
C HIS A 47 -7.79 5.33 19.86
N GLY A 48 -7.80 4.45 18.86
CA GLY A 48 -8.19 3.05 19.05
C GLY A 48 -9.71 2.84 18.89
N GLY A 49 -10.13 1.57 18.91
CA GLY A 49 -11.53 1.17 18.75
C GLY A 49 -11.99 1.03 17.28
N SER A 50 -13.30 0.80 17.11
CA SER A 50 -13.90 0.50 15.80
C SER A 50 -14.03 1.72 14.90
N THR A 51 -13.80 1.51 13.61
CA THR A 51 -14.22 2.46 12.57
C THR A 51 -15.73 2.65 12.56
N PHE A 52 -16.17 3.91 12.58
CA PHE A 52 -17.57 4.26 12.44
C PHE A 52 -17.97 4.27 10.96
N ILE A 53 -18.94 3.43 10.61
CA ILE A 53 -19.50 3.33 9.26
C ILE A 53 -20.95 3.78 9.26
N ARG A 54 -21.29 4.73 8.40
CA ARG A 54 -22.64 5.30 8.27
C ARG A 54 -23.12 5.19 6.83
N ALA A 55 -24.25 4.51 6.63
CA ALA A 55 -24.89 4.42 5.32
C ALA A 55 -25.19 5.81 4.73
N LEU A 56 -24.92 5.95 3.43
CA LEU A 56 -25.45 7.05 2.64
C LEU A 56 -26.98 6.90 2.50
N GLY A 57 -27.67 8.00 2.17
CA GLY A 57 -29.13 8.00 2.04
C GLY A 57 -29.62 6.90 1.07
N GLY A 58 -30.52 6.04 1.54
CA GLY A 58 -31.09 4.94 0.77
C GLY A 58 -30.17 3.71 0.60
N GLN A 59 -28.96 3.70 1.16
CA GLN A 59 -27.99 2.61 0.99
C GLN A 59 -27.97 1.59 2.15
N ALA A 60 -28.92 1.67 3.09
CA ALA A 60 -28.94 0.78 4.26
C ALA A 60 -28.96 -0.72 3.90
N ALA A 61 -29.75 -1.10 2.88
CA ALA A 61 -29.80 -2.48 2.41
C ALA A 61 -28.46 -2.95 1.83
N ARG A 62 -27.80 -2.10 1.03
CA ARG A 62 -26.48 -2.41 0.47
C ARG A 62 -25.37 -2.41 1.50
N LEU A 63 -25.46 -1.57 2.53
CA LEU A 63 -24.55 -1.63 3.66
C LEU A 63 -24.67 -2.98 4.39
N ALA A 64 -25.90 -3.46 4.63
CA ALA A 64 -26.11 -4.78 5.22
C ALA A 64 -25.57 -5.93 4.35
N GLU A 65 -25.70 -5.83 3.02
CA GLU A 65 -25.08 -6.77 2.08
C GLU A 65 -23.54 -6.75 2.15
N ALA A 66 -22.94 -5.56 2.23
CA ALA A 66 -21.49 -5.41 2.38
C ALA A 66 -20.99 -5.99 3.71
N GLU A 67 -21.73 -5.79 4.81
CA GLU A 67 -21.42 -6.39 6.11
C GLU A 67 -21.52 -7.92 6.08
N ALA A 68 -22.55 -8.46 5.41
CA ALA A 68 -22.70 -9.90 5.24
C ALA A 68 -21.57 -10.49 4.39
N PHE A 69 -21.16 -9.77 3.35
CA PHE A 69 -20.01 -10.15 2.53
C PHE A 69 -18.71 -10.13 3.34
N ALA A 70 -18.44 -9.07 4.11
CA ALA A 70 -17.25 -9.00 4.95
C ALA A 70 -17.17 -10.19 5.91
N ARG A 71 -18.27 -10.52 6.60
CA ARG A 71 -18.37 -11.70 7.49
C ARG A 71 -18.20 -13.05 6.80
N SER A 72 -18.36 -13.10 5.47
CA SER A 72 -18.15 -14.32 4.69
C SER A 72 -16.71 -14.53 4.24
N LEU A 73 -15.84 -13.52 4.41
CA LEU A 73 -14.43 -13.63 4.09
C LEU A 73 -13.72 -14.58 5.07
N PRO A 74 -12.65 -15.27 4.64
CA PRO A 74 -11.82 -16.05 5.55
C PRO A 74 -11.34 -15.19 6.73
N PRO A 75 -11.29 -15.73 7.95
CA PRO A 75 -10.80 -14.98 9.11
C PRO A 75 -9.33 -14.58 8.93
N ASP A 76 -8.95 -13.46 9.54
CA ASP A 76 -7.55 -13.04 9.62
C ASP A 76 -6.85 -13.79 10.75
N MET A 77 -5.58 -14.12 10.53
CA MET A 77 -4.74 -14.88 11.44
C MET A 77 -3.58 -14.00 11.87
N LEU A 78 -3.70 -13.37 13.05
CA LEU A 78 -2.61 -12.58 13.61
C LEU A 78 -1.61 -13.51 14.31
N LYS A 79 -0.36 -13.49 13.85
CA LYS A 79 0.74 -14.20 14.49
C LYS A 79 1.24 -13.40 15.69
N GLY A 80 1.14 -13.99 16.88
CA GLY A 80 1.73 -13.46 18.11
C GLY A 80 0.70 -13.22 19.21
N GLY A 81 0.62 -14.15 20.17
CA GLY A 81 -0.02 -13.91 21.46
C GLY A 81 0.78 -12.92 22.31
N ILE A 82 0.09 -12.20 23.21
CA ILE A 82 0.65 -11.17 24.11
C ILE A 82 1.70 -11.75 25.09
N SER A 83 1.76 -13.06 25.26
CA SER A 83 2.56 -13.74 26.28
C SER A 83 3.79 -14.50 25.78
N GLY A 84 4.05 -14.62 24.48
CA GLY A 84 5.19 -15.40 23.97
C GLY A 84 5.22 -16.89 24.40
N GLU A 85 4.14 -17.37 25.04
CA GLU A 85 4.00 -18.73 25.57
C GLU A 85 2.94 -19.55 24.82
N ASP A 86 2.03 -18.88 24.07
CA ASP A 86 1.08 -19.53 23.18
C ASP A 86 1.44 -19.21 21.72
N ASP A 87 1.93 -20.22 21.00
CA ASP A 87 2.22 -20.20 19.56
C ASP A 87 0.93 -20.19 18.69
N ASP A 88 -0.24 -20.18 19.32
CA ASP A 88 -1.53 -20.22 18.63
C ASP A 88 -1.86 -18.86 18.02
N PRO A 89 -2.18 -18.81 16.71
CA PRO A 89 -2.55 -17.58 16.03
C PRO A 89 -3.88 -17.04 16.58
N LEU A 90 -3.95 -15.73 16.79
CA LEU A 90 -5.20 -15.05 17.11
C LEU A 90 -6.06 -15.01 15.84
N VAL A 91 -7.21 -15.66 15.90
CA VAL A 91 -8.19 -15.70 14.81
C VAL A 91 -9.16 -14.53 14.96
N ILE A 92 -9.28 -13.71 13.91
CA ILE A 92 -10.18 -12.56 13.87
C ILE A 92 -11.20 -12.77 12.75
N ASP A 93 -12.48 -12.85 13.12
CA ASP A 93 -13.57 -12.83 12.16
C ASP A 93 -13.65 -11.46 11.48
N ILE A 94 -13.77 -11.45 10.15
CA ILE A 94 -13.74 -10.21 9.38
C ILE A 94 -15.08 -9.48 9.51
N THR A 95 -15.09 -8.37 10.23
CA THR A 95 -16.19 -7.41 10.22
C THR A 95 -15.94 -6.31 9.19
N LEU A 96 -17.00 -5.55 8.84
CA LEU A 96 -16.87 -4.49 7.84
C LEU A 96 -15.98 -3.35 8.32
N ASP A 97 -16.08 -2.95 9.59
CA ASP A 97 -15.22 -1.93 10.19
C ASP A 97 -13.74 -2.36 10.17
N TYR A 98 -13.45 -3.59 10.58
CA TYR A 98 -12.11 -4.16 10.52
C TYR A 98 -11.53 -4.16 9.09
N LEU A 99 -12.32 -4.60 8.10
CA LEU A 99 -11.91 -4.59 6.70
C LEU A 99 -11.66 -3.16 6.20
N VAL A 100 -12.50 -2.20 6.59
CA VAL A 100 -12.32 -0.79 6.19
C VAL A 100 -11.05 -0.19 6.81
N ASP A 101 -10.75 -0.50 8.07
CA ASP A 101 -9.48 -0.10 8.72
C ASP A 101 -8.28 -0.64 7.94
N HIS A 102 -8.25 -1.95 7.66
CA HIS A 102 -7.20 -2.59 6.87
C HIS A 102 -7.02 -1.98 5.48
N LEU A 103 -8.13 -1.72 4.78
CA LEU A 103 -8.08 -1.09 3.46
C LEU A 103 -7.56 0.35 3.54
N ALA A 104 -7.90 1.09 4.60
CA ALA A 104 -7.43 2.45 4.81
C ALA A 104 -5.92 2.48 5.08
N GLU A 105 -5.42 1.58 5.93
CA GLU A 105 -4.00 1.39 6.21
C GLU A 105 -3.21 1.01 4.96
N ALA A 106 -3.67 -0.01 4.23
CA ALA A 106 -3.03 -0.47 3.01
C ALA A 106 -2.96 0.65 1.95
N GLN A 107 -4.07 1.38 1.74
CA GLN A 107 -4.11 2.48 0.78
C GLN A 107 -3.22 3.66 1.22
N HIS A 108 -3.14 3.94 2.52
CA HIS A 108 -2.25 4.97 3.06
C HIS A 108 -0.77 4.60 2.92
N ALA A 109 -0.40 3.37 3.28
CA ALA A 109 0.94 2.82 3.10
C ALA A 109 1.37 2.87 1.62
N GLU A 110 0.48 2.48 0.70
CA GLU A 110 0.76 2.57 -0.73
C GLU A 110 0.99 4.02 -1.19
N ARG A 111 0.18 4.98 -0.72
CA ARG A 111 0.40 6.41 -1.03
C ARG A 111 1.74 6.93 -0.53
N LYS A 112 2.16 6.52 0.67
CA LYS A 112 3.49 6.84 1.21
C LYS A 112 4.60 6.26 0.33
N LEU A 113 4.47 5.00 -0.10
CA LEU A 113 5.42 4.36 -1.01
C LEU A 113 5.48 5.05 -2.38
N ARG A 114 4.33 5.37 -2.99
CA ARG A 114 4.27 6.10 -4.26
C ARG A 114 4.91 7.49 -4.16
N THR A 115 4.71 8.18 -3.04
CA THR A 115 5.34 9.48 -2.77
C THR A 115 6.86 9.35 -2.65
N ALA A 116 7.34 8.36 -1.88
CA ALA A 116 8.76 8.08 -1.73
C ALA A 116 9.41 7.74 -3.08
N TYR A 117 8.78 6.85 -3.86
CA TYR A 117 9.21 6.48 -5.20
C TYR A 117 9.28 7.69 -6.14
N THR A 118 8.23 8.52 -6.19
CA THR A 118 8.18 9.71 -7.05
C THR A 118 9.35 10.65 -6.76
N ARG A 119 9.67 10.86 -5.47
CA ARG A 119 10.82 11.66 -5.05
C ARG A 119 12.14 11.02 -5.46
N ASP A 120 12.27 9.70 -5.33
CA ASP A 120 13.48 8.98 -5.69
C ASP A 120 13.73 9.01 -7.19
N ILE A 121 12.76 8.61 -8.02
CA ILE A 121 12.95 8.53 -9.47
C ILE A 121 13.14 9.91 -10.11
N ALA A 122 12.57 10.98 -9.55
CA ALA A 122 12.81 12.34 -10.05
C ALA A 122 14.25 12.83 -9.81
N ASN A 123 14.91 12.35 -8.74
CA ASN A 123 16.19 12.87 -8.28
C ASN A 123 17.36 11.90 -8.46
N LYS A 124 17.11 10.62 -8.70
CA LYS A 124 18.12 9.57 -8.80
C LYS A 124 17.94 8.81 -10.10
N VAL A 125 19.06 8.41 -10.71
CA VAL A 125 19.03 7.37 -11.74
C VAL A 125 19.01 6.03 -11.01
N LEU A 126 17.84 5.40 -10.96
CA LEU A 126 17.62 4.11 -10.31
C LEU A 126 17.76 2.98 -11.33
N PHE A 127 18.43 1.90 -10.94
CA PHE A 127 18.55 0.71 -11.78
C PHE A 127 18.69 -0.56 -10.95
N ILE A 128 18.25 -1.69 -11.50
CA ILE A 128 18.49 -3.02 -10.94
C ILE A 128 19.74 -3.62 -11.58
N ARG A 129 20.61 -4.18 -10.75
CA ARG A 129 21.77 -4.98 -11.15
C ARG A 129 21.90 -6.15 -10.19
N ASP A 130 22.03 -7.36 -10.71
CA ASP A 130 22.17 -8.59 -9.91
C ASP A 130 21.11 -8.73 -8.81
N GLY A 131 19.86 -8.40 -9.14
CA GLY A 131 18.74 -8.45 -8.19
C GLY A 131 18.75 -7.38 -7.10
N LYS A 132 19.62 -6.36 -7.19
CA LYS A 132 19.73 -5.28 -6.21
C LYS A 132 19.34 -3.95 -6.83
N LEU A 133 18.55 -3.17 -6.09
CA LEU A 133 18.23 -1.78 -6.43
C LEU A 133 19.43 -0.88 -6.09
N LEU A 134 19.97 -0.21 -7.12
CA LEU A 134 21.10 0.69 -7.03
C LEU A 134 20.74 2.08 -7.59
N PHE A 135 21.58 3.06 -7.28
CA PHE A 135 21.45 4.42 -7.82
C PHE A 135 22.81 5.06 -8.11
N LEU A 136 22.84 6.00 -9.05
CA LEU A 136 24.04 6.80 -9.33
C LEU A 136 24.16 7.96 -8.34
N LYS A 137 25.22 7.96 -7.52
CA LYS A 137 25.50 9.04 -6.57
C LYS A 137 25.88 10.33 -7.29
N GLY A 138 25.28 11.45 -6.88
CA GLY A 138 25.58 12.78 -7.41
C GLY A 138 24.97 13.10 -8.77
N ILE A 139 24.29 12.16 -9.43
CA ILE A 139 23.66 12.36 -10.72
C ILE A 139 22.14 12.45 -10.55
N LYS A 140 21.57 13.61 -10.91
CA LYS A 140 20.12 13.82 -10.92
C LYS A 140 19.55 13.43 -12.27
N LEU A 141 18.54 12.55 -12.29
CA LEU A 141 17.88 12.12 -13.53
C LEU A 141 17.40 13.31 -14.37
N LYS A 142 16.78 14.31 -13.74
CA LYS A 142 16.29 15.52 -14.40
C LYS A 142 17.38 16.41 -15.01
N ALA A 143 18.64 16.24 -14.62
CA ALA A 143 19.77 17.02 -15.15
C ALA A 143 20.41 16.37 -16.39
N ILE A 144 19.99 15.15 -16.76
CA ILE A 144 20.50 14.44 -17.93
C ILE A 144 19.71 14.92 -19.16
N ALA A 145 20.37 15.67 -20.04
CA ALA A 145 19.77 16.20 -21.27
C ALA A 145 19.52 15.08 -22.30
N ASP A 146 20.55 14.30 -22.62
CA ASP A 146 20.43 13.11 -23.47
C ASP A 146 20.33 11.84 -22.60
N ARG A 147 19.10 11.48 -22.23
CA ARG A 147 18.86 10.28 -21.42
C ARG A 147 19.20 9.00 -22.16
N ALA A 148 18.88 8.92 -23.45
CA ALA A 148 19.09 7.71 -24.25
C ALA A 148 20.59 7.39 -24.38
N GLY A 149 21.40 8.38 -24.77
CA GLY A 149 22.85 8.21 -24.87
C GLY A 149 23.50 7.95 -23.51
N TYR A 150 23.04 8.62 -22.46
CA TYR A 150 23.55 8.39 -21.11
C TYR A 150 23.25 6.97 -20.62
N PHE A 151 22.03 6.46 -20.82
CA PHE A 151 21.63 5.11 -20.42
C PHE A 151 22.34 4.02 -21.24
N ALA A 152 22.54 4.24 -22.54
CA ALA A 152 23.36 3.35 -23.37
C ALA A 152 24.80 3.28 -22.85
N ALA A 153 25.41 4.43 -22.55
CA ALA A 153 26.75 4.50 -21.98
C ALA A 153 26.82 3.87 -20.57
N LEU A 154 25.77 4.02 -19.77
CA LEU A 154 25.69 3.40 -18.44
C LEU A 154 25.70 1.87 -18.56
N ARG A 155 24.90 1.30 -19.47
CA ARG A 155 24.87 -0.14 -19.75
C ARG A 155 26.21 -0.66 -20.25
N ALA A 156 26.85 0.05 -21.17
CA ALA A 156 28.13 -0.35 -21.75
C ALA A 156 29.28 -0.43 -20.72
N ARG A 157 29.12 0.19 -19.55
CA ARG A 157 30.09 0.16 -18.43
C ARG A 157 29.81 -0.96 -17.42
N GLN A 158 28.71 -1.70 -17.56
CA GLN A 158 28.38 -2.78 -16.64
C GLN A 158 28.83 -4.12 -17.19
N GLU A 159 29.33 -4.99 -16.31
CA GLU A 159 29.66 -6.38 -16.65
C GLU A 159 28.41 -7.27 -16.73
N THR A 160 27.35 -6.89 -16.00
CA THR A 160 26.06 -7.58 -15.99
C THR A 160 24.94 -6.69 -16.54
N PRO A 161 23.89 -7.28 -17.15
CA PRO A 161 22.74 -6.51 -17.62
C PRO A 161 22.08 -5.73 -16.48
N ILE A 162 21.66 -4.50 -16.79
CA ILE A 162 20.92 -3.64 -15.86
C ILE A 162 19.56 -3.26 -16.41
N VAL A 163 18.60 -3.08 -15.49
CA VAL A 163 17.27 -2.54 -15.79
C VAL A 163 17.18 -1.14 -15.20
N ILE A 164 17.09 -0.12 -16.04
CA ILE A 164 16.99 1.27 -15.58
C ILE A 164 15.50 1.61 -15.42
N LEU A 165 15.08 1.96 -14.21
CA LEU A 165 13.66 2.14 -13.89
C LEU A 165 13.01 3.28 -14.70
N ALA A 166 13.79 4.29 -15.09
CA ALA A 166 13.30 5.42 -15.87
C ALA A 166 12.93 5.09 -17.33
N GLU A 167 13.26 3.89 -17.82
CA GLU A 167 12.88 3.40 -19.16
C GLU A 167 11.66 2.47 -19.13
N LEU A 168 11.19 2.08 -17.94
CA LEU A 168 10.01 1.24 -17.77
C LEU A 168 8.73 2.09 -17.71
N PRO A 169 7.56 1.50 -18.03
CA PRO A 169 6.26 2.09 -17.70
C PRO A 169 6.17 2.46 -16.20
N PRO A 170 5.52 3.58 -15.84
CA PRO A 170 5.53 4.09 -14.46
C PRO A 170 5.09 3.07 -13.39
N ASP A 171 4.06 2.26 -13.68
CA ASP A 171 3.55 1.27 -12.73
C ASP A 171 4.46 0.05 -12.60
N GLU A 172 5.08 -0.41 -13.71
CA GLU A 172 6.08 -1.48 -13.67
C GLU A 172 7.33 -1.06 -12.88
N ALA A 173 7.80 0.17 -13.13
CA ALA A 173 8.92 0.75 -12.42
C ALA A 173 8.65 0.90 -10.91
N PHE A 174 7.43 1.34 -10.55
CA PHE A 174 7.00 1.43 -9.15
C PHE A 174 6.92 0.05 -8.49
N ALA A 175 6.32 -0.94 -9.16
CA ALA A 175 6.21 -2.30 -8.65
C ALA A 175 7.60 -2.92 -8.37
N LEU A 176 8.53 -2.76 -9.31
CA LEU A 176 9.90 -3.24 -9.17
C LEU A 176 10.63 -2.51 -8.02
N TRP A 177 10.51 -1.19 -7.93
CA TRP A 177 11.07 -0.41 -6.82
C TRP A 177 10.50 -0.86 -5.46
N LYS A 178 9.17 -1.02 -5.37
CA LYS A 178 8.45 -1.42 -4.16
C LYS A 178 8.92 -2.81 -3.69
N GLN A 179 9.07 -3.76 -4.61
CA GLN A 179 9.57 -5.11 -4.31
C GLN A 179 10.94 -5.06 -3.63
N HIS A 180 11.88 -4.25 -4.14
CA HIS A 180 13.23 -4.18 -3.58
C HIS A 180 13.32 -3.38 -2.29
N VAL A 181 12.49 -2.35 -2.10
CA VAL A 181 12.47 -1.55 -0.86
C VAL A 181 11.78 -2.28 0.28
N LEU A 182 10.74 -3.08 0.00
CA LEU A 182 10.02 -3.85 1.03
C LEU A 182 10.61 -5.26 1.24
N GLY A 183 11.25 -5.85 0.24
CA GLY A 183 11.82 -7.20 0.30
C GLY A 183 13.31 -7.26 0.71
N GLY A 184 13.90 -6.17 1.17
CA GLY A 184 15.33 -6.08 1.44
C GLY A 184 15.77 -6.73 2.75
N GLU A 185 15.98 -8.04 2.75
CA GLU A 185 17.22 -8.73 3.22
C GLU A 185 17.06 -10.25 3.09
N SER A 186 17.58 -10.80 1.99
CA SER A 186 18.29 -12.08 2.07
C SER A 186 19.66 -11.81 1.48
N SER A 187 20.57 -11.42 2.38
CA SER A 187 22.01 -11.47 2.15
C SER A 187 22.47 -12.90 1.89
#